data_AF-A0A2V2EKK3-F1
#
_entry.id   AF-A0A2V2EKK3-F1
#
_cell.length_a   1.000
_cell.length_b   1.000
_cell.length_c   1.000
_cell.angle_alpha   90.00
_cell.angle_beta   90.00
_cell.angle_gamma   90.00
#
_symmetry.space_group_name_H-M   'P 1'
#
loop_
_entity.id
_entity.type
_entity.pdbx_description
1 polymer ?
#
loop_
_entity_poly.entity_id
_entity_poly.type
_entity_poly.pdbx_seq_one_letter_code
_entity_poly.pdbx_strand_id
1 'polypeptide(L)'
;MNRQLMLEQRAKICCCRSCGSHLEVRMWVYNKYGGAGAELYCPNCNKLEYGTAPEIYDVAKDFIDSVEFNYYPDLEDNSDVYKMNVAKVCEMLAWCCKEWGILDNQGFHLQRSDGDE
;
A
#
# COMPACT_ATOMS: atom_id res chain seq x y z
N MET A 1 8.48 10.35 -18.31
CA MET A 1 8.88 9.09 -17.64
C MET A 1 7.98 7.97 -18.17
N ASN A 2 8.55 6.84 -18.62
CA ASN A 2 7.78 5.71 -19.15
C ASN A 2 6.94 5.09 -18.00
N ARG A 3 5.63 4.89 -18.21
CA ARG A 3 4.71 4.31 -17.21
C ARG A 3 5.21 2.97 -16.69
N GLN A 4 5.81 2.15 -17.55
CA GLN A 4 6.34 0.85 -17.15
C GLN A 4 7.50 0.99 -16.14
N LEU A 5 8.47 1.87 -16.41
CA LEU A 5 9.56 2.16 -15.48
C LEU A 5 9.05 2.70 -14.13
N MET A 6 8.00 3.52 -14.15
CA MET A 6 7.36 4.01 -12.92
C MET A 6 6.79 2.87 -12.08
N LEU A 7 6.07 1.93 -12.71
CA LEU A 7 5.52 0.78 -11.99
C LEU A 7 6.62 -0.16 -11.50
N GLU A 8 7.65 -0.42 -12.31
CA GLU A 8 8.78 -1.26 -11.91
C GLU A 8 9.54 -0.66 -10.72
N GLN A 9 9.69 0.67 -10.68
CA GLN A 9 10.26 1.35 -9.53
C GLN A 9 9.35 1.19 -8.31
N ARG A 10 8.04 1.46 -8.45
CA ARG A 10 7.08 1.29 -7.35
C ARG A 10 7.02 -0.14 -6.82
N ALA A 11 7.08 -1.15 -7.68
CA ALA A 11 7.13 -2.56 -7.27
C ALA A 11 8.31 -2.86 -6.32
N LYS A 12 9.44 -2.15 -6.48
CA LYS A 12 10.63 -2.31 -5.64
C LYS A 12 10.52 -1.59 -4.29
N ILE A 13 9.90 -0.41 -4.27
CA ILE A 13 9.87 0.46 -3.08
C ILE A 13 8.54 0.44 -2.33
N CYS A 14 7.55 -0.29 -2.81
CA CYS A 14 6.23 -0.39 -2.20
C CYS A 14 5.83 -1.83 -1.92
N CYS A 15 4.93 -2.00 -0.94
CA CYS A 15 4.28 -3.24 -0.60
C CYS A 15 2.75 -3.13 -0.74
N CYS A 16 2.05 -4.26 -0.70
CA CYS A 16 0.58 -4.28 -0.70
C CYS A 16 0.02 -3.61 0.56
N ARG A 17 -0.88 -2.63 0.37
CA ARG A 17 -1.57 -1.93 1.48
C ARG A 17 -2.35 -2.84 2.42
N SER A 18 -2.83 -3.98 1.91
CA SER A 18 -3.64 -4.90 2.71
C SER A 18 -2.83 -5.95 3.45
N CYS A 19 -1.77 -6.48 2.84
CA CYS A 19 -1.07 -7.66 3.37
C CYS A 19 0.45 -7.52 3.49
N GLY A 20 1.03 -6.39 3.11
CA GLY A 20 2.47 -6.16 3.21
C GLY A 20 3.34 -6.95 2.23
N SER A 21 2.75 -7.81 1.39
CA SER A 21 3.52 -8.59 0.42
C SER A 21 4.09 -7.72 -0.71
N HIS A 22 5.09 -8.25 -1.40
CA HIS A 22 5.64 -7.66 -2.62
C HIS A 22 4.56 -7.51 -3.72
N LEU A 23 4.78 -6.54 -4.61
CA LEU A 23 3.93 -6.23 -5.76
C LEU A 23 4.66 -6.52 -7.06
N GLU A 24 3.94 -6.99 -8.07
CA GLU A 24 4.47 -7.30 -9.39
C GLU A 24 3.84 -6.41 -10.46
N VAL A 25 4.62 -6.07 -11.49
CA VAL A 25 4.07 -5.47 -12.70
C VAL A 25 3.48 -6.57 -13.57
N ARG A 26 2.19 -6.49 -13.87
CA ARG A 26 1.49 -7.44 -14.74
C ARG A 26 0.72 -6.71 -15.83
N MET A 27 0.60 -7.34 -17.00
CA MET A 27 -0.33 -6.88 -18.02
C MET A 27 -1.76 -7.23 -17.61
N TRP A 28 -2.64 -6.23 -17.62
CA TRP A 28 -4.04 -6.38 -17.29
C TRP A 28 -4.92 -5.99 -18.48
N VAL A 29 -5.91 -6.80 -18.78
CA VAL A 29 -6.93 -6.50 -19.80
C VAL A 29 -8.16 -5.96 -19.09
N TYR A 30 -8.49 -4.67 -19.29
CA TYR A 30 -9.54 -4.01 -18.51
C TYR A 30 -10.94 -4.48 -18.89
N ASN A 31 -11.17 -4.85 -20.15
CA ASN A 31 -12.44 -5.40 -20.61
C ASN A 31 -12.26 -6.26 -21.87
N LYS A 32 -13.31 -7.03 -22.19
CA LYS A 32 -13.33 -7.95 -23.35
C LYS A 32 -13.30 -7.28 -24.73
N TYR A 33 -13.57 -5.99 -24.82
CA TYR A 33 -13.59 -5.20 -26.06
C TYR A 33 -12.27 -4.50 -26.35
N GLY A 34 -11.28 -4.62 -25.46
CA GLY A 34 -9.95 -4.05 -25.63
C GLY A 34 -9.57 -3.07 -24.52
N GLY A 35 -8.31 -2.62 -24.58
CA GLY A 35 -7.67 -1.87 -23.50
C GLY A 35 -6.89 -2.82 -22.61
N ALA A 36 -5.57 -2.77 -22.74
CA ALA A 36 -4.65 -3.48 -21.87
C ALA A 36 -3.54 -2.52 -21.42
N GLY A 37 -3.08 -2.69 -20.19
CA GLY A 37 -2.03 -1.87 -19.61
C GLY A 37 -1.24 -2.63 -18.57
N ALA A 38 0.02 -2.22 -18.37
CA ALA A 38 0.78 -2.68 -17.23
C ALA A 38 0.16 -2.10 -15.94
N GLU A 39 -0.05 -2.91 -14.92
CA GLU A 39 -0.54 -2.50 -13.61
C GLU A 39 0.27 -3.17 -12.50
N LEU A 40 0.24 -2.57 -11.32
CA LEU A 40 0.72 -3.24 -10.12
C LEU A 40 -0.33 -4.20 -9.59
N TYR A 41 0.13 -5.37 -9.21
CA TYR A 41 -0.70 -6.47 -8.78
C TYR A 41 -0.07 -7.15 -7.57
N CYS A 42 -0.93 -7.50 -6.60
CA CYS A 42 -0.54 -8.25 -5.42
C CYS A 42 -0.84 -9.75 -5.64
N PRO A 43 0.19 -10.62 -5.73
CA PRO A 43 -0.02 -12.06 -5.91
C PRO A 43 -0.62 -12.75 -4.68
N ASN A 44 -0.41 -12.19 -3.48
CA ASN A 44 -0.98 -12.74 -2.25
C ASN A 44 -2.48 -12.42 -2.11
N CYS A 45 -2.89 -11.19 -2.40
CA CYS A 45 -4.30 -10.78 -2.35
C CYS A 45 -5.08 -11.07 -3.64
N ASN A 46 -4.41 -11.49 -4.71
CA ASN A 46 -4.97 -11.67 -6.05
C ASN A 46 -5.77 -10.44 -6.55
N LYS A 47 -5.20 -9.24 -6.41
CA LYS A 47 -5.88 -7.99 -6.80
C LYS A 47 -4.92 -6.96 -7.39
N LEU A 48 -5.46 -6.06 -8.20
CA LEU A 48 -4.77 -4.82 -8.57
C LEU A 48 -4.53 -3.97 -7.32
N GLU A 49 -3.30 -3.53 -7.13
CA GLU A 49 -2.88 -2.80 -5.94
C GLU A 49 -1.72 -1.87 -6.27
N TYR A 50 -1.88 -0.57 -6.02
CA TYR A 50 -0.85 0.43 -6.29
C TYR A 50 0.22 0.53 -5.19
N GLY A 51 -0.07 -0.05 -4.02
CA GLY A 51 0.86 -0.19 -2.91
C GLY A 51 1.08 1.07 -2.09
N THR A 52 1.83 0.90 -0.99
CA THR A 52 2.30 1.95 -0.10
C THR A 52 3.77 1.72 0.25
N ALA A 53 4.46 2.73 0.77
CA ALA A 53 5.80 2.55 1.31
C ALA A 53 5.74 1.56 2.50
N PRO A 54 6.71 0.62 2.63
CA PRO A 54 6.75 -0.35 3.73
C PRO A 54 6.69 0.30 5.12
N GLU A 55 7.35 1.43 5.31
CA GLU A 55 7.35 2.20 6.56
C GLU A 55 5.94 2.63 6.97
N ILE A 56 5.11 3.00 5.99
CA ILE A 56 3.71 3.36 6.20
C ILE A 56 2.88 2.13 6.55
N TYR A 57 3.15 0.99 5.92
CA TYR A 57 2.43 -0.25 6.20
C TYR A 57 2.66 -0.73 7.64
N ASP A 58 3.91 -0.70 8.10
CA ASP A 58 4.28 -1.10 9.45
C ASP A 58 3.61 -0.18 10.49
N VAL A 59 3.70 1.14 10.30
CA VAL A 59 3.04 2.11 11.19
C VAL A 59 1.52 1.95 11.17
N ALA A 60 0.91 1.66 10.01
CA ALA A 60 -0.53 1.45 9.91
C ALA A 60 -1.00 0.23 10.70
N LYS A 61 -0.24 -0.88 10.65
CA LYS A 61 -0.51 -2.06 11.46
C LYS A 61 -0.36 -1.76 12.95
N ASP A 62 0.78 -1.20 13.35
CA ASP A 62 1.06 -0.87 14.74
C ASP A 62 -0.03 0.07 15.31
N PHE A 63 -0.48 1.05 14.53
CA PHE A 63 -1.57 1.94 14.90
C PHE A 63 -2.88 1.17 15.14
N ILE A 64 -3.31 0.32 14.20
CA ILE A 64 -4.55 -0.45 14.35
C ILE A 64 -4.48 -1.38 15.55
N ASP A 65 -3.37 -2.09 15.71
CA ASP A 65 -3.16 -3.02 16.83
C ASP A 65 -3.13 -2.29 18.18
N SER A 66 -2.67 -1.04 18.21
CA SER A 66 -2.56 -0.24 19.44
C SER A 66 -3.84 0.51 19.82
N VAL A 67 -4.60 1.00 18.84
CA VAL A 67 -5.76 1.87 19.09
C VAL A 67 -7.10 1.25 18.69
N GLU A 68 -7.08 0.01 18.20
CA GLU A 68 -8.27 -0.74 17.73
C GLU A 68 -9.09 0.05 16.69
N PHE A 69 -8.40 0.80 15.83
CA PHE A 69 -9.06 1.60 14.81
C PHE A 69 -9.84 0.73 13.83
N ASN A 70 -11.15 1.01 13.70
CA ASN A 70 -12.03 0.34 12.75
C ASN A 70 -12.86 1.34 11.94
N TYR A 71 -12.53 1.49 10.66
CA TYR A 71 -13.26 2.29 9.67
C TYR A 71 -14.51 1.57 9.13
N TYR A 72 -14.62 0.26 9.33
CA TYR A 72 -15.72 -0.57 8.84
C TYR A 72 -16.47 -1.24 10.02
N PRO A 73 -17.08 -0.44 10.92
CA PRO A 73 -17.70 -0.96 12.15
C PRO A 73 -18.92 -1.86 11.90
N ASP A 74 -19.55 -1.72 10.73
CA ASP A 74 -20.73 -2.51 10.36
C ASP A 74 -20.37 -3.90 9.79
N LEU A 75 -19.09 -4.18 9.56
CA LEU A 75 -18.63 -5.48 9.08
C LEU A 75 -18.20 -6.36 10.26
N GLU A 76 -18.41 -7.67 10.11
CA GLU A 76 -17.94 -8.66 11.09
C GLU A 76 -16.42 -8.59 11.22
N ASP A 77 -15.93 -8.53 12.46
CA ASP A 77 -14.50 -8.49 12.73
C ASP A 77 -13.84 -9.82 12.34
N ASN A 78 -12.98 -9.74 11.33
CA ASN A 78 -12.24 -10.87 10.80
C ASN A 78 -10.95 -10.41 10.11
N SER A 79 -10.14 -11.38 9.68
CA SER A 79 -8.83 -11.09 9.07
C SER A 79 -8.91 -10.23 7.81
N ASP A 80 -10.03 -10.25 7.07
CA ASP A 80 -10.18 -9.44 5.87
C ASP A 80 -10.58 -8.00 6.21
N VAL A 81 -11.46 -7.80 7.19
CA VAL A 81 -11.78 -6.47 7.73
C VAL A 81 -10.54 -5.83 8.35
N TYR A 82 -9.70 -6.60 9.06
CA TYR A 82 -8.40 -6.12 9.54
C TYR A 82 -7.53 -5.58 8.37
N LYS A 83 -7.35 -6.37 7.31
CA LYS A 83 -6.59 -5.95 6.11
C LYS A 83 -7.19 -4.73 5.41
N MET A 84 -8.51 -4.57 5.46
CA MET A 84 -9.21 -3.39 4.94
C MET A 84 -8.89 -2.14 5.78
N ASN A 85 -8.92 -2.27 7.11
CA ASN A 85 -8.52 -1.20 8.02
C ASN A 85 -7.06 -0.80 7.81
N VAL A 86 -6.13 -1.78 7.73
CA VAL A 86 -4.71 -1.50 7.46
C VAL A 86 -4.55 -0.74 6.15
N ALA A 87 -5.23 -1.18 5.10
CA ALA A 87 -5.18 -0.49 3.82
C ALA A 87 -5.72 0.94 3.87
N LYS A 88 -6.75 1.17 4.70
CA LYS A 88 -7.36 2.50 4.87
C LYS A 88 -6.43 3.45 5.62
N VAL A 89 -5.80 2.98 6.70
CA VAL A 89 -4.82 3.77 7.45
C VAL A 89 -3.59 4.05 6.58
N CYS A 90 -3.12 3.08 5.79
CA CYS A 90 -2.04 3.31 4.82
C CYS A 90 -2.35 4.45 3.84
N GLU A 91 -3.59 4.54 3.34
CA GLU A 91 -4.02 5.61 2.44
C GLU A 91 -3.96 6.98 3.13
N MET A 92 -4.46 7.07 4.37
CA MET A 92 -4.44 8.30 5.16
C MET A 92 -3.01 8.76 5.45
N LEU A 93 -2.16 7.86 5.94
CA LEU A 93 -0.76 8.15 6.25
C LEU A 93 0.03 8.53 5.00
N ALA A 94 -0.15 7.83 3.88
CA ALA A 94 0.50 8.16 2.63
C ALA A 94 0.12 9.56 2.12
N TRP A 95 -1.14 9.97 2.31
CA TRP A 95 -1.55 11.34 2.00
C TRP A 95 -0.81 12.34 2.89
N CYS A 96 -0.85 12.18 4.22
CA CYS A 96 -0.17 13.07 5.16
C CYS A 96 1.34 13.16 4.89
N CYS A 97 2.03 12.03 4.74
CA CYS A 97 3.48 12.00 4.48
C CYS A 97 3.85 12.67 3.17
N LYS A 98 3.00 12.56 2.14
CA LYS A 98 3.20 13.27 0.88
C LYS A 98 3.04 14.79 1.04
N GLU A 99 1.99 15.24 1.74
CA GLU A 99 1.78 16.67 2.01
C GLU A 99 2.89 17.27 2.87
N TRP A 100 3.48 16.49 3.78
CA TRP A 100 4.63 16.92 4.58
C TRP A 100 5.99 16.79 3.86
N GLY A 101 6.02 16.31 2.62
CA GLY A 101 7.25 16.15 1.84
C GLY A 101 8.17 15.03 2.29
N ILE A 102 7.66 14.11 3.12
CA ILE A 102 8.40 12.94 3.66
C ILE A 102 8.25 11.72 2.73
N LEU A 103 7.24 11.71 1.87
CA LEU A 103 7.00 10.66 0.88
C LEU A 103 6.89 11.26 -0.52
N ASP A 104 7.62 10.68 -1.48
CA ASP A 104 7.42 10.98 -2.91
C ASP A 104 7.53 9.71 -3.78
N ASN A 105 7.73 9.90 -5.09
CA ASN A 105 7.82 8.80 -6.05
C ASN A 105 9.14 7.99 -5.94
N GLN A 106 10.14 8.48 -5.23
CA GLN A 106 11.38 7.78 -4.92
C GLN A 106 11.30 6.96 -3.64
N GLY A 107 10.32 7.25 -2.78
CA GLY A 107 10.06 6.48 -1.56
C GLY A 107 9.88 7.37 -0.34
N PHE A 108 10.10 6.77 0.82
CA PHE A 108 10.04 7.44 2.12
C PHE A 108 11.41 8.06 2.43
N HIS A 109 11.44 9.32 2.85
CA HIS A 109 12.67 10.12 3.00
C HIS A 109 13.22 10.18 4.43
N LEU A 110 12.47 9.69 5.41
CA LEU A 110 12.93 9.63 6.79
C LEU A 110 13.42 8.23 7.12
N GLN A 111 14.60 8.17 7.73
CA GLN A 111 15.05 6.96 8.40
C GLN A 111 14.35 6.88 9.76
N ARG A 112 13.84 5.71 10.11
CA ARG A 112 13.34 5.44 11.45
C ARG A 112 14.49 5.72 12.42
N SER A 113 14.29 6.59 13.40
CA SER A 113 15.19 6.58 14.55
C SER A 113 14.94 5.24 15.23
N ASP A 114 15.92 4.35 15.18
CA ASP A 114 15.96 3.23 16.11
C ASP A 114 15.76 3.85 17.50
N GLY A 115 14.65 3.51 18.15
CA GLY A 115 14.31 4.11 19.43
C GLY A 115 15.48 3.88 20.39
N ASP A 116 16.00 4.96 20.97
CA ASP A 116 16.72 4.85 22.22
C ASP A 116 15.78 4.10 23.20
N GLU A 117 16.29 3.01 23.77
CA GLU A 117 15.64 2.11 24.72
C GLU A 117 14.86 2.82 25.84
#